data_AF-A0A3B0PXB8-F1
#
_entry.id   AF-A0A3B0PXB8-F1
#
_cell.length_a   1.000
_cell.length_b   1.000
_cell.length_c   1.000
_cell.angle_alpha   90.00
_cell.angle_beta   90.00
_cell.angle_gamma   90.00
#
_symmetry.space_group_name_H-M   'P 1'
#
loop_
_entity.id
_entity.type
_entity.pdbx_description
1 polymer ?
#
loop_
_entity_poly.entity_id
_entity_poly.type
_entity_poly.pdbx_seq_one_letter_code
_entity_poly.pdbx_strand_id
1 'polypeptide(L)'
;MQDGIKILGESDKQKTENLRKIISLIDKNIQMNNNINFDALGFVYEYLISNFAAGAGKKAGEFYTPYYVSSLMSKITAHHLKDKKEINIYDPTSGSGSLLIHIGEEYSKYGHDKNSIIYFAQDLQMEAYKLTRMNLIIRNILPNNIYARNGDTLSSDW
;
A
#
# COMPACT_ATOMS: atom_id res chain seq x y z
N MET A 1 9.34 -9.17 -16.78
CA MET A 1 9.87 -7.78 -16.90
C MET A 1 9.81 -7.23 -18.34
N GLN A 2 9.94 -8.06 -19.39
CA GLN A 2 9.89 -7.61 -20.79
C GLN A 2 8.50 -7.13 -21.28
N ASP A 3 7.40 -7.57 -20.67
CA ASP A 3 6.06 -7.27 -21.20
C ASP A 3 5.55 -5.86 -20.88
N GLY A 4 5.92 -5.29 -19.73
CA GLY A 4 5.50 -3.94 -19.35
C GLY A 4 6.08 -2.84 -20.26
N ILE A 5 7.29 -3.05 -20.78
CA ILE A 5 7.96 -2.10 -21.68
C ILE A 5 7.29 -2.08 -23.06
N LYS A 6 6.70 -3.20 -23.50
CA LYS A 6 5.96 -3.26 -24.78
C LYS A 6 4.69 -2.41 -24.75
N ILE A 7 4.04 -2.29 -23.59
CA ILE A 7 2.85 -1.44 -23.41
C ILE A 7 3.18 0.05 -23.66
N LEU A 8 4.44 0.45 -23.46
CA LEU A 8 4.87 1.83 -23.65
C LEU A 8 5.09 2.21 -25.12
N GLY A 9 5.05 1.26 -26.06
CA GLY A 9 5.16 1.51 -27.50
C GLY A 9 6.05 0.51 -28.22
N GLU A 10 5.95 0.50 -29.55
CA GLU A 10 6.64 -0.50 -30.40
C GLU A 10 8.12 -0.16 -30.62
N SER A 11 8.46 1.14 -30.71
CA SER A 11 9.83 1.62 -30.90
C SER A 11 10.42 2.25 -29.64
N ASP A 12 11.75 2.27 -29.52
CA ASP A 12 12.43 2.86 -28.36
C ASP A 12 12.20 4.37 -28.23
N LYS A 13 12.02 5.06 -29.37
CA LYS A 13 11.59 6.45 -29.39
C LYS A 13 10.22 6.62 -28.75
N GLN A 14 9.24 5.81 -29.15
CA GLN A 14 7.88 5.89 -28.63
C GLN A 14 7.80 5.52 -27.14
N LYS A 15 8.56 4.49 -26.71
CA LYS A 15 8.68 4.14 -25.28
C LYS A 15 9.23 5.29 -24.45
N THR A 16 10.29 5.95 -24.94
CA THR A 16 10.89 7.10 -24.27
C THR A 16 9.92 8.28 -24.17
N GLU A 17 9.21 8.58 -25.27
CA GLU A 17 8.21 9.65 -25.31
C GLU A 17 7.04 9.38 -24.35
N ASN A 18 6.52 8.16 -24.33
CA ASN A 18 5.41 7.79 -23.44
C ASN A 18 5.84 7.75 -21.97
N LEU A 19 7.04 7.27 -21.66
CA LEU A 19 7.59 7.34 -20.31
C LEU A 19 7.73 8.79 -19.82
N ARG A 20 8.25 9.69 -20.68
CA ARG A 20 8.33 11.13 -20.36
C ARG A 20 6.96 11.74 -20.09
N LYS A 21 5.92 11.35 -20.85
CA LYS A 21 4.54 11.80 -20.61
C LYS A 21 4.04 11.36 -19.23
N ILE A 22 4.27 10.10 -18.85
CA ILE A 22 3.89 9.57 -17.52
C ILE A 22 4.58 10.37 -16.42
N ILE A 23 5.91 10.55 -16.53
CA ILE A 23 6.68 11.33 -15.54
C ILE A 23 6.15 12.77 -15.46
N SER A 24 5.88 13.42 -16.59
CA SER A 24 5.33 14.78 -16.62
C SER A 24 3.93 14.87 -16.02
N LEU A 25 3.09 13.84 -16.18
CA LEU A 25 1.75 13.81 -15.56
C LEU A 25 1.85 13.68 -14.04
N ILE A 26 2.76 12.84 -13.55
CA ILE A 26 3.01 12.71 -12.11
C ILE A 26 3.52 14.05 -11.55
N ASP A 27 4.57 14.62 -12.15
CA ASP A 27 5.19 15.87 -11.70
C ASP A 27 4.22 17.06 -11.67
N LYS A 28 3.35 17.18 -12.69
CA LYS A 28 2.39 18.29 -12.76
C LYS A 28 1.20 18.16 -11.82
N ASN A 29 0.72 16.95 -11.58
CA ASN A 29 -0.58 16.74 -10.91
C ASN A 29 -0.45 16.21 -9.48
N ILE A 30 0.67 15.56 -9.14
CA ILE A 30 0.90 14.99 -7.82
C ILE A 30 1.90 15.89 -7.10
N GLN A 31 1.36 16.76 -6.24
CA GLN A 31 2.17 17.62 -5.40
C GLN A 31 2.86 16.76 -4.33
N MET A 32 4.16 16.49 -4.54
CA MET A 32 5.01 15.74 -3.61
C MET A 32 5.69 16.65 -2.56
N ASN A 33 5.29 17.92 -2.48
CA ASN A 33 5.88 18.87 -1.56
C ASN A 33 5.38 18.64 -0.12
N ASN A 34 6.32 18.55 0.83
CA ASN A 34 6.05 18.36 2.27
C ASN A 34 5.33 19.56 2.93
N ASN A 35 4.95 20.60 2.18
CA ASN A 35 4.33 21.82 2.70
C ASN A 35 2.81 21.75 2.78
N ILE A 36 2.21 20.62 2.37
CA ILE A 36 0.77 20.39 2.46
C ILE A 36 0.55 19.38 3.58
N ASN A 37 -0.27 19.73 4.55
CA ASN A 37 -0.61 18.90 5.71
C ASN A 37 -1.52 17.70 5.37
N PHE A 38 -1.53 17.29 4.09
CA PHE A 38 -2.39 16.28 3.50
C PHE A 38 -1.52 15.27 2.75
N ASP A 39 -1.71 13.99 3.04
CA ASP A 39 -1.05 12.87 2.36
C ASP A 39 -1.62 12.66 0.95
N ALA A 40 -1.36 13.62 0.06
CA ALA A 40 -1.86 13.61 -1.31
C ALA A 40 -1.34 12.40 -2.10
N LEU A 41 -0.06 12.08 -1.92
CA LEU A 41 0.58 10.96 -2.62
C LEU A 41 -0.01 9.62 -2.16
N GLY A 42 -0.15 9.40 -0.86
CA GLY A 42 -0.76 8.18 -0.32
C GLY A 42 -2.22 8.03 -0.75
N PHE A 43 -3.00 9.12 -0.75
CA PHE A 43 -4.38 9.08 -1.25
C PHE A 43 -4.46 8.69 -2.73
N VAL A 44 -3.65 9.32 -3.60
CA VAL A 44 -3.64 8.98 -5.03
C VAL A 44 -3.17 7.54 -5.24
N TYR A 45 -2.17 7.09 -4.49
CA TYR A 45 -1.66 5.72 -4.61
C TYR A 45 -2.74 4.69 -4.24
N GLU A 46 -3.43 4.89 -3.12
CA GLU A 46 -4.54 4.05 -2.67
C GLU A 46 -5.70 4.05 -3.68
N TYR A 47 -6.05 5.22 -4.23
CA TYR A 47 -7.06 5.35 -5.27
C TYR A 47 -6.71 4.52 -6.52
N LEU A 48 -5.44 4.57 -6.96
CA LEU A 48 -4.98 3.77 -8.08
C LEU A 48 -5.03 2.28 -7.78
N ILE A 49 -4.61 1.83 -6.59
CA ILE A 49 -4.73 0.43 -6.14
C ILE A 49 -6.18 -0.04 -6.23
N SER A 50 -7.11 0.74 -5.66
CA SER A 50 -8.54 0.44 -5.68
C SER A 50 -9.09 0.34 -7.11
N ASN A 51 -8.69 1.26 -8.00
CA ASN A 51 -9.10 1.21 -9.40
C ASN A 51 -8.53 0.00 -10.15
N PHE A 52 -7.27 -0.37 -9.91
CA PHE A 52 -6.67 -1.56 -10.51
C PHE A 52 -7.38 -2.82 -10.03
N ALA A 53 -7.72 -2.93 -8.74
CA ALA A 53 -8.47 -4.04 -8.20
C ALA A 53 -9.88 -4.15 -8.82
N ALA A 54 -10.58 -3.02 -8.98
CA ALA A 54 -11.91 -2.98 -9.57
C ALA A 54 -11.91 -3.31 -11.09
N GLY A 55 -10.86 -2.90 -11.82
CA GLY A 55 -10.79 -3.05 -13.28
C GLY A 55 -10.18 -4.37 -13.78
N ALA A 56 -9.44 -5.10 -12.95
CA ALA A 56 -8.61 -6.22 -13.41
C ALA A 56 -9.29 -7.60 -13.52
N GLY A 57 -10.61 -7.68 -13.34
CA GLY A 57 -11.28 -8.98 -13.24
C GLY A 57 -10.74 -9.84 -12.08
N LYS A 58 -10.95 -11.17 -12.14
CA LYS A 58 -10.64 -12.06 -10.99
C LYS A 58 -9.19 -12.02 -10.48
N LYS A 59 -8.20 -11.69 -11.33
CA LYS A 59 -6.77 -11.86 -11.00
C LYS A 59 -6.09 -10.73 -10.23
N ALA A 60 -6.62 -9.49 -10.21
CA ALA A 60 -6.01 -8.43 -9.39
C ALA A 60 -6.89 -7.94 -8.23
N GLY A 61 -8.16 -8.36 -8.17
CA GLY A 61 -8.98 -8.22 -6.96
C GLY A 61 -8.46 -9.05 -5.78
N GLU A 62 -7.63 -10.06 -6.04
CA GLU A 62 -7.01 -10.92 -5.01
C GLU A 62 -6.06 -10.15 -4.07
N PHE A 63 -5.57 -8.98 -4.48
CA PHE A 63 -4.58 -8.21 -3.72
C PHE A 63 -5.15 -7.01 -2.96
N TYR A 64 -6.47 -6.80 -2.97
CA TYR A 64 -7.06 -5.60 -2.36
C TYR A 64 -8.31 -5.93 -1.54
N THR A 65 -8.31 -5.46 -0.29
CA THR A 65 -9.51 -5.46 0.55
C THR A 65 -10.34 -4.20 0.25
N PRO A 66 -11.60 -4.33 -0.21
CA PRO A 66 -12.44 -3.16 -0.49
C PRO A 66 -12.57 -2.22 0.70
N TYR A 67 -12.51 -0.91 0.44
CA TYR A 67 -12.46 0.15 1.45
C TYR A 67 -13.46 -0.02 2.60
N TYR A 68 -14.74 -0.30 2.30
CA TYR A 68 -15.77 -0.42 3.34
C TYR A 68 -15.53 -1.60 4.30
N VAL A 69 -15.04 -2.73 3.77
CA VAL A 69 -14.68 -3.91 4.59
C VAL A 69 -13.47 -3.59 5.44
N SER A 70 -12.44 -3.01 4.82
CA SER A 70 -11.21 -2.62 5.50
C SER A 70 -11.45 -1.60 6.61
N SER A 71 -12.27 -0.57 6.36
CA SER A 71 -12.62 0.46 7.34
C SER A 71 -13.37 -0.12 8.54
N LEU A 72 -14.31 -1.04 8.31
CA LEU A 72 -15.04 -1.71 9.38
C LEU A 72 -14.11 -2.53 10.28
N MET A 73 -13.29 -3.39 9.69
CA MET A 73 -12.32 -4.22 10.43
C MET A 73 -11.32 -3.37 11.21
N SER A 74 -10.86 -2.28 10.60
CA SER A 74 -9.92 -1.34 11.20
C SER A 74 -10.50 -0.64 12.43
N LYS A 75 -11.75 -0.17 12.36
CA LYS A 75 -12.43 0.45 13.50
C LYS A 75 -12.62 -0.50 14.67
N ILE A 76 -13.01 -1.75 14.40
CA ILE A 76 -13.18 -2.78 15.43
C ILE A 76 -11.83 -3.06 16.11
N THR A 77 -10.80 -3.30 15.32
CA THR A 77 -9.45 -3.62 15.80
C THR A 77 -8.86 -2.45 16.60
N ALA A 78 -8.92 -1.24 16.05
CA ALA A 78 -8.44 -0.03 16.71
C ALA A 78 -9.16 0.25 18.02
N HIS A 79 -10.49 0.05 18.07
CA HIS A 79 -11.25 0.22 19.31
C HIS A 79 -10.80 -0.76 20.40
N HIS A 80 -10.52 -2.02 20.03
CA HIS A 80 -10.04 -3.02 20.97
C HIS A 80 -8.63 -2.68 21.51
N LEU A 81 -7.80 -2.04 20.69
CA LEU A 81 -6.41 -1.71 21.02
C LEU A 81 -6.21 -0.30 21.59
N LYS A 82 -7.27 0.52 21.72
CA LYS A 82 -7.18 1.95 22.05
C LYS A 82 -6.44 2.30 23.33
N ASP A 83 -6.32 1.38 24.29
CA ASP A 83 -5.62 1.61 25.57
C ASP A 83 -4.15 1.15 25.54
N LYS A 84 -3.70 0.55 24.44
CA LYS A 84 -2.31 0.15 24.21
C LYS A 84 -1.53 1.36 23.72
N LYS A 85 -0.30 1.57 24.23
CA LYS A 85 0.59 2.65 23.80
C LYS A 85 1.36 2.34 22.52
N GLU A 86 1.61 1.06 22.29
CA GLU A 86 2.33 0.53 21.13
C GLU A 86 1.62 -0.74 20.68
N ILE A 87 1.52 -0.94 19.36
CA ILE A 87 0.84 -2.10 18.77
C ILE A 87 1.67 -2.70 17.63
N ASN A 88 1.53 -4.02 17.49
CA ASN A 88 2.03 -4.77 16.35
C ASN A 88 0.82 -5.24 15.54
N ILE A 89 0.79 -4.93 14.24
CA ILE A 89 -0.28 -5.35 13.33
C ILE A 89 0.32 -6.36 12.35
N TYR A 90 -0.26 -7.55 12.26
CA TYR A 90 0.18 -8.61 11.35
C TYR A 90 -0.90 -8.98 10.33
N ASP A 91 -0.51 -9.06 9.05
CA ASP A 91 -1.33 -9.60 7.97
C ASP A 91 -0.52 -10.66 7.19
N PRO A 92 -0.88 -11.96 7.30
CA PRO A 92 -0.17 -13.06 6.66
C PRO A 92 -0.41 -13.15 5.13
N THR A 93 -1.37 -12.39 4.60
CA THR A 93 -1.79 -12.39 3.20
C THR A 93 -2.06 -10.95 2.75
N SER A 94 -1.05 -10.11 2.95
CA SER A 94 -1.16 -8.64 2.96
C SER A 94 -1.65 -7.99 1.67
N GLY A 95 -1.50 -8.64 0.51
CA GLY A 95 -1.94 -8.12 -0.78
C GLY A 95 -1.30 -6.76 -1.13
N SER A 96 -2.04 -5.68 -0.91
CA SER A 96 -1.62 -4.29 -1.16
C SER A 96 -1.16 -3.56 0.11
N GLY A 97 -1.32 -4.17 1.29
CA GLY A 97 -1.04 -3.56 2.58
C GLY A 97 -2.07 -2.52 3.02
N SER A 98 -3.12 -2.25 2.23
CA SER A 98 -4.12 -1.22 2.53
C SER A 98 -4.87 -1.48 3.84
N LEU A 99 -5.17 -2.75 4.15
CA LEU A 99 -5.81 -3.11 5.43
C LEU A 99 -4.94 -2.75 6.64
N LEU A 100 -3.65 -3.10 6.60
CA LEU A 100 -2.68 -2.76 7.64
C LEU A 100 -2.64 -1.25 7.88
N ILE A 101 -2.54 -0.47 6.79
CA ILE A 101 -2.51 1.00 6.84
C ILE A 101 -3.79 1.55 7.49
N HIS A 102 -4.97 1.09 7.07
CA HIS A 102 -6.23 1.55 7.65
C HIS A 102 -6.36 1.21 9.15
N ILE A 103 -5.88 0.06 9.60
CA ILE A 103 -5.85 -0.28 11.04
C ILE A 103 -5.00 0.74 11.79
N GLY A 104 -3.81 1.06 11.28
CA GLY A 104 -2.93 2.05 11.91
C GLY A 104 -3.49 3.47 11.91
N GLU A 105 -4.14 3.89 10.82
CA GLU A 105 -4.83 5.17 10.72
C GLU A 105 -6.00 5.27 11.71
N GLU A 106 -6.83 4.23 11.83
CA GLU A 106 -7.93 4.19 12.81
C GLU A 106 -7.43 4.14 14.26
N TYR A 107 -6.33 3.42 14.53
CA TYR A 107 -5.70 3.40 15.85
C TYR A 107 -5.16 4.79 16.26
N SER A 108 -4.52 5.50 15.32
CA SER A 108 -3.99 6.84 15.57
C SER A 108 -5.07 7.87 15.93
N LYS A 109 -6.34 7.66 15.54
CA LYS A 109 -7.46 8.54 15.92
C LYS A 109 -7.75 8.55 17.41
N TYR A 110 -7.28 7.57 18.17
CA TYR A 110 -7.36 7.56 19.63
C TYR A 110 -6.25 8.38 20.32
N GLY A 111 -5.42 9.12 19.55
CA GLY A 111 -4.40 10.04 20.08
C GLY A 111 -3.02 9.42 20.26
N HIS A 112 -2.77 8.24 19.67
CA HIS A 112 -1.48 7.57 19.71
C HIS A 112 -0.53 8.10 18.63
N ASP A 113 0.77 8.00 18.88
CA ASP A 113 1.80 8.32 17.89
C ASP A 113 1.77 7.27 16.76
N LYS A 114 1.80 7.72 15.50
CA LYS A 114 1.89 6.82 14.33
C LYS A 114 3.15 5.95 14.37
N ASN A 115 4.20 6.42 15.03
CA ASN A 115 5.46 5.70 15.17
C ASN A 115 5.42 4.59 16.23
N SER A 116 4.34 4.49 17.02
CA SER A 116 4.13 3.37 17.95
C SER A 116 3.41 2.16 17.31
N ILE A 117 3.31 2.15 15.98
CA ILE A 117 2.71 1.05 15.22
C ILE A 117 3.82 0.35 14.45
N ILE A 118 3.93 -0.96 14.65
CA ILE A 118 4.86 -1.82 13.91
C ILE A 118 4.05 -2.74 13.00
N TYR A 119 4.42 -2.77 11.73
CA TYR A 119 3.70 -3.46 10.67
C TYR A 119 4.45 -4.72 10.25
N PHE A 120 3.78 -5.86 10.37
CA PHE A 120 4.22 -7.17 9.94
C PHE A 120 3.34 -7.60 8.75
N ALA A 121 3.95 -7.87 7.62
CA ALA A 121 3.24 -8.22 6.39
C ALA A 121 3.90 -9.42 5.71
N GLN A 122 3.08 -10.35 5.25
CA GLN A 122 3.54 -11.47 4.44
C GLN A 122 2.67 -11.61 3.20
N ASP A 123 3.28 -11.99 2.09
CA ASP A 123 2.54 -12.43 0.91
C ASP A 123 3.33 -13.45 0.10
N LEU A 124 2.62 -14.42 -0.48
CA LEU A 124 3.20 -15.43 -1.35
C LEU A 124 3.66 -14.84 -2.68
N GLN A 125 2.87 -13.93 -3.26
CA GLN A 125 3.14 -13.38 -4.59
C GLN A 125 4.13 -12.22 -4.51
N MET A 126 5.17 -12.25 -5.34
CA MET A 126 6.23 -11.25 -5.34
C MET A 126 5.70 -9.85 -5.69
N GLU A 127 4.71 -9.77 -6.58
CA GLU A 127 4.04 -8.54 -7.00
C GLU A 127 3.27 -7.90 -5.84
N ALA A 128 2.51 -8.69 -5.08
CA ALA A 128 1.79 -8.25 -3.89
C ALA A 128 2.76 -7.78 -2.79
N TYR A 129 3.80 -8.57 -2.51
CA TYR A 129 4.86 -8.18 -1.59
C TYR A 129 5.49 -6.81 -1.94
N LYS A 130 5.81 -6.58 -3.22
CA LYS A 130 6.36 -5.30 -3.68
C LYS A 130 5.34 -4.16 -3.50
N LEU A 131 4.07 -4.43 -3.79
CA LEU A 131 2.99 -3.46 -3.64
C LEU A 131 2.80 -3.06 -2.17
N THR A 132 2.68 -4.03 -1.26
CA THR A 132 2.60 -3.79 0.18
C THR A 132 3.77 -2.94 0.68
N ARG A 133 5.00 -3.29 0.29
CA ARG A 133 6.18 -2.51 0.70
C ARG A 133 6.17 -1.08 0.18
N MET A 134 5.82 -0.87 -1.08
CA MET A 134 5.71 0.48 -1.65
C MET A 134 4.61 1.28 -0.95
N ASN A 135 3.45 0.67 -0.70
CA ASN A 135 2.32 1.35 -0.05
C ASN A 135 2.71 1.84 1.36
N LEU A 136 3.33 0.97 2.17
CA LEU A 136 3.77 1.35 3.52
C LEU A 136 4.80 2.50 3.49
N ILE A 137 5.74 2.49 2.55
CA ILE A 137 6.75 3.56 2.39
C ILE A 137 6.11 4.87 1.95
N ILE A 138 5.20 4.82 0.97
CA ILE A 138 4.51 6.01 0.45
C ILE A 138 3.67 6.70 1.55
N ARG A 139 3.14 5.91 2.49
CA ARG A 139 2.44 6.41 3.69
C ARG A 139 3.35 6.97 4.78
N ASN A 140 4.65 7.13 4.49
CA ASN A 140 5.67 7.64 5.41
C ASN A 140 5.79 6.84 6.72
N ILE A 141 5.52 5.52 6.67
CA ILE A 141 5.80 4.65 7.81
C ILE A 141 7.32 4.51 7.95
N LEU A 142 7.83 4.64 9.17
CA LEU A 142 9.26 4.56 9.44
C LEU A 142 9.83 3.21 8.96
N PRO A 143 11.00 3.18 8.29
CA PRO A 143 11.60 1.94 7.83
C PRO A 143 11.79 0.89 8.93
N ASN A 144 12.10 1.31 10.16
CA ASN A 144 12.26 0.41 11.31
C ASN A 144 10.95 -0.21 11.80
N ASN A 145 9.81 0.31 11.37
CA ASN A 145 8.48 -0.18 11.72
C ASN A 145 7.88 -1.07 10.62
N ILE A 146 8.63 -1.38 9.55
CA ILE A 146 8.16 -2.18 8.41
C ILE A 146 8.90 -3.53 8.38
N TYR A 147 8.17 -4.59 8.68
CA TYR A 147 8.63 -5.98 8.56
C TYR A 147 7.79 -6.68 7.50
N ALA A 148 8.26 -6.70 6.26
CA ALA A 148 7.57 -7.34 5.15
C ALA A 148 8.37 -8.53 4.60
N ARG A 149 7.72 -9.68 4.43
CA ARG A 149 8.31 -10.92 3.89
C ARG A 149 7.57 -11.40 2.65
N ASN A 150 8.30 -11.82 1.62
CA ASN A 150 7.74 -12.64 0.55
C ASN A 150 7.92 -14.11 0.92
N GLY A 151 6.82 -14.86 1.04
CA GLY A 151 6.88 -16.26 1.41
C GLY A 151 5.50 -16.87 1.70
N ASP A 152 5.43 -18.19 1.59
CA ASP A 152 4.23 -18.96 1.86
C ASP A 152 4.00 -19.08 3.39
N THR A 153 2.91 -18.46 3.85
CA THR A 153 2.51 -18.41 5.28
C THR A 153 2.14 -19.77 5.87
N LEU A 154 1.82 -20.77 5.06
CA LEU A 154 1.47 -22.12 5.51
C LEU A 154 2.67 -23.06 5.50
N SER A 155 3.65 -22.83 4.62
CA SER A 155 4.83 -23.70 4.47
C SER A 155 5.92 -23.48 5.52
N SER A 156 6.03 -22.25 6.04
CA SER A 156 7.07 -21.85 6.99
C SER A 156 6.51 -20.76 7.89
N ASP A 157 6.59 -21.00 9.18
CA ASP A 157 6.30 -19.98 10.19
C ASP A 157 7.32 -18.82 10.08
N TRP A 158 6.94 -17.65 10.60
CA TRP A 158 7.74 -16.44 10.56
C TRP A 158 7.75 -15.69 11.89
#